data_AF-A0A0Q6CAL5-F1
#
_entry.id   AF-A0A0Q6CAL5-F1
#
_cell.length_a   1.000
_cell.length_b   1.000
_cell.length_c   1.000
_cell.angle_alpha   90.00
_cell.angle_beta   90.00
_cell.angle_gamma   90.00
#
_symmetry.space_group_name_H-M   'P 1'
#
loop_
_entity.id
_entity.type
_entity.pdbx_description
1 polymer ?
#
loop_
_entity_poly.entity_id
_entity_poly.type
_entity_poly.pdbx_seq_one_letter_code
_entity_poly.pdbx_strand_id
1 'polypeptide(L)' 'MAVEKDSPTWRAVKAHCEAGIEAARVQLETQGAIEAAQYQRGRIKALREILALADTRPPIESSTRLY' A
#
# COMPACT_ATOMS: atom_id res chain seq x y z
N MET A 1 7.21 6.78 -16.11
CA MET A 1 7.67 5.46 -16.55
C MET A 1 6.64 4.45 -16.08
N ALA A 2 5.94 3.76 -16.98
CA ALA A 2 4.90 2.80 -16.59
C ALA A 2 5.57 1.50 -16.12
N VAL A 3 5.15 0.97 -14.96
CA VAL A 3 5.68 -0.31 -14.45
C VAL A 3 5.08 -1.46 -15.26
N GLU A 4 5.93 -2.37 -15.75
CA GLU A 4 5.50 -3.58 -16.44
C GLU A 4 4.93 -4.59 -15.43
N LYS A 5 3.60 -4.59 -15.30
CA LYS A 5 2.87 -5.44 -14.34
C LYS A 5 3.04 -6.94 -14.55
N ASP A 6 3.42 -7.35 -15.77
CA ASP A 6 3.64 -8.76 -16.10
C ASP A 6 5.09 -9.21 -15.93
N SER A 7 6.01 -8.29 -15.59
CA SER A 7 7.39 -8.66 -15.33
C SER A 7 7.50 -9.59 -14.11
N PRO A 8 8.34 -10.63 -14.16
CA PRO A 8 8.59 -11.50 -13.01
C PRO A 8 9.02 -10.73 -11.77
N THR A 9 9.82 -9.67 -11.95
CA THR A 9 10.27 -8.77 -10.89
C THR A 9 9.09 -8.07 -10.22
N TRP A 10 8.16 -7.50 -10.99
CA TRP A 10 6.99 -6.85 -10.40
C TRP A 10 6.10 -7.84 -9.64
N ARG A 11 5.93 -9.05 -10.15
CA ARG A 11 5.16 -10.10 -9.45
C ARG A 11 5.79 -10.45 -8.09
N ALA A 12 7.11 -10.56 -8.02
CA ALA A 12 7.82 -10.80 -6.76
C ALA A 12 7.67 -9.61 -5.79
N VAL A 13 7.83 -8.38 -6.27
CA VAL A 13 7.64 -7.16 -5.47
C VAL A 13 6.21 -7.07 -4.95
N LYS A 14 5.22 -7.32 -5.81
CA LYS A 14 3.80 -7.32 -5.45
C LYS A 14 3.51 -8.33 -4.35
N ALA A 15 3.94 -9.59 -4.53
CA ALA A 15 3.75 -10.64 -3.53
C ALA A 15 4.40 -10.29 -2.18
N HIS A 16 5.61 -9.71 -2.20
CA HIS A 16 6.29 -9.26 -0.99
C HIS A 16 5.53 -8.13 -0.28
N CYS A 17 5.02 -7.15 -1.04
CA CYS A 17 4.24 -6.05 -0.48
C CYS A 17 2.91 -6.53 0.12
N GLU A 18 2.20 -7.42 -0.58
CA GLU A 18 0.94 -8.00 -0.10
C GLU A 18 1.14 -8.80 1.20
N ALA A 19 2.17 -9.65 1.25
CA ALA A 19 2.53 -10.40 2.46
C ALA A 19 2.92 -9.46 3.62
N GLY A 20 3.66 -8.39 3.32
CA GLY A 20 4.06 -7.39 4.32
C GLY A 20 2.89 -6.59 4.89
N ILE A 21 1.89 -6.28 4.05
CA ILE A 21 0.65 -5.61 4.50
C ILE A 21 -0.14 -6.54 5.43
N GLU A 22 -0.28 -7.80 5.06
CA GLU A 22 -1.03 -8.77 5.86
C GLU A 22 -0.37 -9.00 7.22
N ALA A 23 0.95 -9.20 7.25
CA ALA A 23 1.70 -9.30 8.50
C ALA A 23 1.50 -8.05 9.40
N ALA A 24 1.55 -6.85 8.81
CA ALA A 24 1.34 -5.61 9.57
C ALA A 24 -0.10 -5.47 10.11
N ARG A 25 -1.11 -5.99 9.39
CA ARG A 25 -2.51 -6.06 9.86
C ARG A 25 -2.66 -7.01 11.05
N VAL A 26 -2.09 -8.21 10.96
CA VAL A 26 -2.08 -9.16 12.08
C VAL A 26 -1.41 -8.55 13.31
N GLN A 27 -0.31 -7.82 13.12
CA GLN A 27 0.35 -7.10 14.22
C GLN A 27 -0.54 -5.99 14.81
N LEU A 28 -1.31 -5.28 14.00
CA LEU A 28 -2.28 -4.29 14.47
C LEU A 28 -3.42 -4.89 15.30
N GLU A 29 -3.88 -6.08 14.95
CA GLU A 29 -4.95 -6.77 15.67
C GLU A 29 -4.45 -7.34 17.00
N THR A 30 -3.17 -7.69 17.08
CA THR A 30 -2.56 -8.30 18.27
C THR A 30 -1.92 -7.29 19.22
N GLN A 31 -1.55 -6.10 18.75
CA GLN A 31 -0.89 -5.08 19.57
C GLN A 31 -1.87 -4.02 20.09
N GLY A 32 -2.00 -3.94 21.42
CA GLY A 32 -2.79 -2.89 22.09
C GLY A 32 -2.04 -1.55 22.28
N ALA A 33 -0.75 -1.49 21.99
CA ALA A 33 0.08 -0.30 22.19
C ALA A 33 -0.08 0.69 21.02
N ILE A 34 -0.41 1.95 21.33
CA ILE A 34 -0.72 3.01 20.36
C ILE A 34 0.45 3.27 19.39
N GLU A 35 1.68 3.32 19.89
CA GLU A 35 2.86 3.60 19.06
C GLU A 35 3.16 2.47 18.08
N ALA A 36 3.06 1.22 18.54
CA ALA A 36 3.24 0.05 17.69
C ALA A 36 2.18 0.01 16.58
N ALA A 37 0.93 0.39 16.90
CA ALA A 37 -0.12 0.54 15.91
C ALA A 37 0.16 1.66 14.90
N GLN A 38 0.71 2.80 15.32
CA GLN A 38 1.10 3.88 14.38
C GLN A 38 2.21 3.42 13.43
N TYR A 39 3.22 2.71 13.93
CA TYR A 39 4.28 2.15 13.11
C TYR A 39 3.72 1.20 12.04
N GLN A 40 2.86 0.25 12.43
CA GLN A 40 2.27 -0.71 11.48
C GLN A 40 1.38 -0.01 10.44
N ARG A 41 0.61 1.02 10.84
CA ARG A 41 -0.17 1.84 9.90
C ARG A 41 0.72 2.56 8.88
N GLY A 42 1.82 3.14 9.34
CA GLY A 42 2.82 3.78 8.47
C GLY A 42 3.43 2.79 7.48
N ARG A 43 3.78 1.59 7.95
CA ARG A 43 4.30 0.50 7.13
C ARG A 43 3.31 0.07 6.04
N ILE A 44 2.03 -0.11 6.39
CA ILE A 44 0.98 -0.44 5.41
C ILE A 44 0.84 0.66 4.35
N LYS A 45 0.88 1.94 4.75
CA LYS A 45 0.80 3.06 3.83
C LYS A 45 1.94 3.03 2.81
N ALA A 46 3.18 2.88 3.26
CA ALA A 46 4.35 2.83 2.39
C ALA A 46 4.28 1.66 1.38
N LEU A 47 3.88 0.46 1.83
CA LEU A 47 3.73 -0.69 0.93
C LEU A 47 2.63 -0.47 -0.13
N ARG A 48 1.54 0.21 0.23
CA ARG A 48 0.48 0.58 -0.72
C ARG A 48 0.94 1.63 -1.73
N GLU A 49 1.77 2.58 -1.32
CA GLU A 49 2.36 3.58 -2.23
C GLU A 49 3.26 2.90 -3.27
N ILE A 50 4.05 1.90 -2.88
CA ILE A 50 4.86 1.10 -3.81
C ILE A 50 3.95 0.38 -4.82
N LEU A 51 2.87 -0.25 -4.37
CA LEU A 51 1.91 -0.92 -5.26
C LEU A 51 1.24 0.07 -6.22
N ALA A 52 0.95 1.29 -5.75
CA ALA A 52 0.34 2.35 -6.55
C ALA A 52 1.26 2.87 -7.66
N LEU A 53 2.59 2.70 -7.58
CA LEU A 53 3.51 3.06 -8.66
C LEU A 53 3.22 2.33 -9.98
N ALA A 54 2.62 1.14 -9.89
CA ALA A 54 2.19 0.42 -11.08
C ALA A 54 0.84 0.87 -11.62
N ASP A 55 0.03 1.57 -10.83
CA ASP A 55 -1.24 2.09 -11.32
C ASP A 55 -1.03 3.40 -12.07
N THR A 56 -1.30 3.36 -13.38
CA THR A 56 -1.30 4.51 -14.27
C THR A 56 -2.61 5.30 -14.22
N ARG A 57 -3.55 4.90 -13.36
CA ARG A 57 -4.81 5.64 -13.18
C ARG A 57 -4.51 6.87 -12.33
N PRO A 58 -4.81 8.09 -12.82
CA PRO A 58 -4.69 9.26 -11.98
C PRO A 58 -5.56 9.08 -10.73
N PRO A 59 -5.12 9.53 -9.54
CA PRO A 59 -6.02 9.63 -8.40
C PRO A 59 -7.16 10.54 -8.85
N ILE A 60 -8.39 10.02 -8.91
CA ILE A 60 -9.54 10.82 -9.32
C ILE A 60 -9.75 11.88 -8.23
N GLU A 61 -9.19 13.06 -8.41
CA GLU A 61 -9.66 14.28 -7.77
C GLU A 61 -10.90 14.75 -8.53
N SER A 62 -12.08 14.31 -8.10
CA SER A 62 -13.31 15.04 -8.41
C SER A 62 -13.91 15.56 -7.11
N SER A 63 -13.21 16.56 -6.55
CA SER A 63 -13.88 17.66 -5.86
C SER A 63 -14.76 18.39 -6.89
N THR A 64 -15.88 17.79 -7.27
CA THR A 64 -16.96 18.51 -7.97
C THR A 64 -17.97 18.94 -6.92
N ARG A 65 -17.63 20.02 -6.21
CA ARG A 65 -18.63 21.00 -5.75
C ARG A 65 -18.30 22.30 -6.45
N LEU A 66 -18.76 22.41 -7.69
CA LEU A 66 -19.00 23.71 -8.32
C LEU A 66 -20.25 24.27 -7.65
N TYR A 67 -20.05 25.32 -6.85
CA TYR A 67 -21.11 26.25 -6.48
C TYR A 67 -21.42 27.14 -7.67
#